data_AF-A0A6N6NQM7-F1
#
_entry.id   AF-A0A6N6NQM7-F1
#
_cell.length_a   1.000
_cell.length_b   1.000
_cell.length_c   1.000
_cell.angle_alpha   90.00
_cell.angle_beta   90.00
_cell.angle_gamma   90.00
#
_symmetry.space_group_name_H-M   'P 1'
#
loop_
_entity.id
_entity.type
_entity.pdbx_description
1 polymer ?
#
loop_
_entity_poly.entity_id
_entity_poly.type
_entity_poly.pdbx_seq_one_letter_code
_entity_poly.pdbx_strand_id
1 'polypeptide(L)'
;MGQYLHRKDEEGEAMGTMMMYKCNDCGFSKELHLESGMMLPNASEKLKAAIASGEYGPELKGAYEECELPVVCPESKVYECPRCGYWDVYQNASVYEPTDVAAARKKRFGAKTVAEWGEIPYVFEHELESDEYRLAREFTPSCPKCGEGMHTHQSHAVKNGGAAKLKCPHCGASNGSLEFFGCWD
;
A
#
# COMPACT_ATOMS: atom_id res chain seq x y z
N MET A 1 0.19 -28.35 -0.80
CA MET A 1 0.63 -27.51 -1.94
C MET A 1 -0.61 -27.01 -2.65
N GLY A 2 -1.19 -25.91 -2.16
CA GLY A 2 -2.35 -25.27 -2.79
C GLY A 2 -1.88 -23.97 -3.41
N GLN A 3 -1.78 -23.95 -4.74
CA GLN A 3 -1.63 -22.72 -5.51
C GLN A 3 -2.95 -21.93 -5.36
N TYR A 4 -2.99 -20.97 -4.44
CA TYR A 4 -4.03 -19.96 -4.48
C TYR A 4 -3.66 -18.98 -5.59
N LEU A 5 -4.15 -19.32 -6.76
CA LEU A 5 -4.25 -18.47 -7.94
C LEU A 5 -4.65 -17.06 -7.48
N HIS A 6 -3.90 -16.05 -7.92
CA HIS A 6 -4.48 -14.74 -8.17
C HIS A 6 -5.76 -14.99 -8.95
N ARG A 7 -6.93 -14.83 -8.31
CA ARG A 7 -8.19 -14.74 -9.05
C ARG A 7 -8.12 -13.42 -9.79
N LYS A 8 -7.52 -13.47 -10.97
CA LYS A 8 -7.89 -12.59 -12.07
C LYS A 8 -9.25 -13.10 -12.49
N ASP A 9 -10.28 -12.46 -11.98
CA ASP A 9 -11.59 -12.57 -12.60
C ASP A 9 -11.42 -12.00 -14.02
N GLU A 10 -12.02 -12.64 -15.01
CA GLU A 10 -11.75 -12.47 -16.45
C GLU A 10 -12.00 -11.04 -17.01
N GLU A 11 -12.30 -10.08 -16.12
CA GLU A 11 -12.58 -8.66 -16.40
C GLU A 11 -11.55 -7.68 -15.79
N GLY A 12 -10.53 -8.15 -15.07
CA GLY A 12 -9.41 -7.30 -14.63
C GLY A 12 -9.68 -6.40 -13.43
N GLU A 13 -10.63 -6.77 -12.57
CA GLU A 13 -10.94 -6.03 -11.33
C GLU A 13 -10.00 -6.46 -10.20
N ALA A 14 -9.21 -5.53 -9.67
CA ALA A 14 -8.39 -5.76 -8.48
C ALA A 14 -9.22 -5.48 -7.24
N MET A 15 -9.61 -6.52 -6.51
CA MET A 15 -10.34 -6.43 -5.25
C MET A 15 -9.36 -6.40 -4.07
N GLY A 16 -9.64 -5.55 -3.08
CA GLY A 16 -8.91 -5.49 -1.83
C GLY A 16 -9.23 -6.74 -1.01
N THR A 17 -8.28 -7.21 -0.19
CA THR A 17 -8.48 -8.40 0.63
C THR A 17 -8.76 -8.02 2.08
N MET A 18 -9.87 -8.51 2.63
CA MET A 18 -10.15 -8.45 4.06
C MET A 18 -9.61 -9.70 4.76
N MET A 19 -8.73 -9.48 5.72
CA MET A 19 -8.18 -10.53 6.58
C MET A 19 -8.58 -10.27 8.03
N MET A 20 -8.86 -11.32 8.80
CA MET A 20 -9.03 -11.24 10.24
C MET A 20 -7.74 -11.71 10.92
N TYR A 21 -7.06 -10.81 11.64
CA TYR A 21 -6.02 -11.19 12.58
C TYR A 21 -6.66 -11.65 13.88
N LYS A 22 -6.20 -12.77 14.43
CA LYS A 22 -6.61 -13.25 15.76
C LYS A 22 -5.39 -13.70 16.55
N CYS A 23 -5.22 -13.14 17.75
CA CYS A 23 -4.21 -13.60 18.70
C CYS A 23 -4.73 -14.83 19.46
N ASN A 24 -4.00 -15.93 19.40
CA ASN A 24 -4.38 -17.18 20.07
C ASN A 24 -4.13 -17.14 21.58
N ASP A 25 -3.32 -16.20 22.08
CA ASP A 25 -2.94 -16.12 23.49
C ASP A 25 -3.92 -15.25 24.31
N CYS A 26 -4.30 -14.07 23.79
CA CYS A 26 -5.20 -13.15 24.50
C CYS A 26 -6.56 -12.97 23.85
N GLY A 27 -6.83 -13.61 22.70
CA GLY A 27 -8.11 -13.54 21.99
C GLY A 27 -8.36 -12.22 21.25
N PHE A 28 -7.43 -11.27 21.27
CA PHE A 28 -7.55 -10.03 20.50
C PHE A 28 -7.72 -10.32 19.00
N SER A 29 -8.69 -9.66 18.37
CA SER A 29 -8.93 -9.75 16.94
C SER A 29 -8.96 -8.38 16.27
N LYS A 30 -8.48 -8.29 15.04
CA LYS A 30 -8.48 -7.06 14.24
C LYS A 30 -8.70 -7.38 12.77
N GLU A 31 -9.64 -6.67 12.15
CA GLU A 31 -9.86 -6.70 10.72
C GLU A 31 -8.79 -5.89 10.00
N LEU A 32 -8.25 -6.44 8.91
CA LEU A 32 -7.21 -5.84 8.08
C LEU A 32 -7.73 -5.69 6.65
N HIS A 33 -7.74 -4.46 6.16
CA HIS A 33 -8.09 -4.13 4.79
C HIS A 33 -6.80 -3.96 4.00
N LEU A 34 -6.37 -5.01 3.30
CA LEU A 34 -5.09 -5.03 2.59
C LEU A 34 -5.28 -4.83 1.08
N GLU A 35 -4.23 -4.34 0.42
CA GLU A 35 -4.16 -4.05 -1.02
C GLU A 35 -5.14 -2.94 -1.44
N SER A 36 -5.57 -2.92 -2.70
CA SER A 36 -6.53 -1.94 -3.21
C SER A 36 -7.76 -2.64 -3.75
N GLY A 37 -8.92 -2.07 -3.41
CA GLY A 37 -10.23 -2.43 -3.95
C GLY A 37 -10.56 -1.80 -5.28
N MET A 38 -11.80 -1.99 -5.76
CA MET A 38 -12.26 -1.47 -7.06
C MET A 38 -12.14 0.05 -7.21
N MET A 39 -11.94 0.77 -6.11
CA MET A 39 -11.81 2.23 -6.08
C MET A 39 -10.37 2.73 -6.31
N LEU A 40 -9.43 1.88 -6.72
CA LEU A 40 -8.01 2.23 -6.91
C LEU A 40 -7.77 3.55 -7.68
N PRO A 41 -8.41 3.84 -8.84
CA PRO A 41 -8.19 5.11 -9.54
C PRO A 41 -8.59 6.32 -8.70
N ASN A 42 -9.76 6.27 -8.06
CA ASN A 42 -10.25 7.34 -7.19
C ASN A 42 -9.40 7.48 -5.92
N ALA A 43 -8.91 6.37 -5.37
CA ALA A 43 -8.02 6.37 -4.21
C ALA A 43 -6.67 7.01 -4.54
N SER A 44 -6.15 6.76 -5.75
CA SER A 44 -4.91 7.35 -6.23
C SER A 44 -5.03 8.87 -6.37
N GLU A 45 -6.09 9.36 -7.05
CA GLU A 45 -6.33 10.80 -7.20
C GLU A 45 -6.47 11.52 -5.84
N LYS A 46 -7.22 10.93 -4.90
CA LYS A 46 -7.37 11.48 -3.54
C LYS A 46 -6.04 11.52 -2.79
N LEU A 47 -5.25 10.44 -2.87
CA LEU A 47 -3.97 10.35 -2.19
C LEU A 47 -2.98 11.40 -2.72
N LYS A 48 -2.91 11.58 -4.04
CA LYS A 48 -2.10 12.64 -4.66
C LYS A 48 -2.51 14.02 -4.18
N ALA A 49 -3.81 14.32 -4.16
CA ALA A 49 -4.32 15.60 -3.68
C ALA A 49 -3.94 15.83 -2.20
N ALA A 50 -4.01 14.79 -1.36
CA ALA A 50 -3.61 14.86 0.04
C ALA A 50 -2.08 15.05 0.22
N ILE A 51 -1.25 14.40 -0.60
CA ILE A 51 0.21 14.62 -0.57
C ILE A 51 0.55 16.05 -1.02
N ALA A 52 -0.05 16.52 -2.12
CA ALA A 52 0.17 17.87 -2.64
C ALA A 52 -0.31 18.97 -1.67
N SER A 53 -1.38 18.71 -0.90
CA SER A 53 -1.85 19.63 0.14
C SER A 53 -0.91 19.69 1.35
N GLY A 54 -0.08 18.66 1.55
CA GLY A 54 0.86 18.53 2.67
C GLY A 54 0.31 17.73 3.85
N GLU A 55 -0.81 17.02 3.68
CA GLU A 55 -1.41 16.17 4.73
C GLU A 55 -0.44 15.07 5.22
N TYR A 56 0.42 14.59 4.33
CA TYR A 56 1.46 13.59 4.62
C TYR A 56 2.81 14.18 5.03
N GLY A 57 2.86 15.49 5.31
CA GLY A 57 4.05 16.19 5.78
C GLY A 57 4.89 16.82 4.66
N PRO A 58 5.80 17.75 5.02
CA PRO A 58 6.53 18.57 4.08
C PRO A 58 7.53 17.79 3.21
N GLU A 59 8.08 16.69 3.72
CA GLU A 59 9.07 15.89 2.99
C GLU A 59 8.44 15.13 1.82
N LEU A 60 7.27 14.52 2.04
CA LEU A 60 6.52 13.84 0.98
C LEU A 60 5.96 14.83 -0.04
N LYS A 61 5.45 15.98 0.44
CA LYS A 61 5.02 17.07 -0.43
C LYS A 61 6.17 17.56 -1.32
N GLY A 62 7.34 17.82 -0.74
CA GLY A 62 8.53 18.26 -1.49
C GLY A 62 8.93 17.24 -2.56
N ALA A 63 9.01 15.96 -2.20
CA ALA A 63 9.30 14.90 -3.17
C ALA A 63 8.25 14.82 -4.29
N TYR A 64 6.97 15.00 -3.97
CA TYR A 64 5.89 15.03 -4.95
C TYR A 64 6.01 16.21 -5.93
N GLU A 65 6.35 17.40 -5.43
CA GLU A 65 6.52 18.61 -6.23
C GLU A 65 7.80 18.62 -7.09
N GLU A 66 8.86 17.93 -6.64
CA GLU A 66 10.13 17.81 -7.37
C GLU A 66 10.08 16.78 -8.50
N CYS A 67 9.19 15.79 -8.42
CA CYS A 67 9.01 14.78 -9.46
C CYS A 67 8.33 15.38 -10.70
N GLU A 68 8.89 15.17 -11.91
CA GLU A 68 8.28 15.64 -13.15
C GLU A 68 6.93 14.95 -13.45
N LEU A 69 6.82 13.67 -13.07
CA LEU A 69 5.60 12.86 -13.16
C LEU A 69 5.46 12.02 -11.88
N PRO A 70 4.94 12.58 -10.78
CA PRO A 70 4.80 11.85 -9.54
C PRO A 70 3.77 10.72 -9.68
N VAL A 71 4.10 9.59 -9.05
CA VAL A 71 3.30 8.36 -9.06
C VAL A 71 3.11 7.89 -7.63
N VAL A 72 1.89 7.42 -7.32
CA VAL A 72 1.54 6.86 -6.01
C VAL A 72 0.77 5.56 -6.21
N CYS A 73 0.91 4.64 -5.26
CA CYS A 73 0.17 3.39 -5.22
C CYS A 73 -0.57 3.31 -3.88
N PRO A 74 -1.88 3.65 -3.83
CA PRO A 74 -2.67 3.77 -2.61
C PRO A 74 -3.07 2.41 -2.00
N GLU A 75 -2.27 1.36 -2.21
CA GLU A 75 -2.51 0.05 -1.62
C GLU A 75 -2.33 0.11 -0.10
N SER A 76 -3.27 -0.49 0.62
CA SER A 76 -3.22 -0.60 2.07
C SER A 76 -2.26 -1.70 2.48
N LYS A 77 -1.30 -1.37 3.35
CA LYS A 77 -0.25 -2.30 3.80
C LYS A 77 -0.16 -2.32 5.31
N VAL A 78 0.35 -3.43 5.85
CA VAL A 78 0.71 -3.49 7.27
C VAL A 78 2.02 -2.76 7.48
N TYR A 79 2.03 -1.81 8.41
CA TYR A 79 3.23 -1.16 8.91
C TYR A 79 3.47 -1.62 10.34
N GLU A 80 4.72 -1.93 10.67
CA GLU A 80 5.15 -2.32 12.02
C GLU A 80 6.21 -1.35 12.54
N CYS A 81 6.05 -0.96 13.80
CA CYS A 81 7.04 -0.19 14.53
C CYS A 81 8.20 -1.12 14.93
N PRO A 82 9.44 -0.87 14.47
CA PRO A 82 10.58 -1.70 14.80
C PRO A 82 10.94 -1.66 16.30
N ARG A 83 10.57 -0.57 16.98
CA ARG A 83 10.90 -0.34 18.38
C ARG A 83 9.98 -1.06 19.37
N CYS A 84 8.67 -0.94 19.18
CA CYS A 84 7.69 -1.47 20.14
C CYS A 84 6.82 -2.61 19.60
N GLY A 85 6.92 -2.94 18.31
CA GLY A 85 6.13 -3.98 17.66
C GLY A 85 4.65 -3.64 17.48
N TYR A 86 4.25 -2.38 17.72
CA TYR A 86 2.91 -1.94 17.32
C TYR A 86 2.81 -1.98 15.80
N TRP A 87 1.72 -2.52 15.28
CA TRP A 87 1.44 -2.48 13.86
C TRP A 87 0.01 -2.04 13.58
N ASP A 88 -0.17 -1.46 12.42
CA ASP A 88 -1.47 -1.07 11.88
C ASP A 88 -1.47 -1.16 10.36
N VAL A 89 -2.63 -0.96 9.75
CA VAL A 89 -2.78 -0.84 8.31
C VAL A 89 -2.83 0.63 7.94
N TYR A 90 -2.00 1.04 6.98
CA TYR A 90 -2.02 2.38 6.40
C TYR A 90 -2.04 2.28 4.88
N GLN A 91 -2.66 3.25 4.22
CA GLN A 91 -2.49 3.44 2.78
C GLN A 91 -1.04 3.84 2.50
N ASN A 92 -0.42 3.19 1.52
CA ASN A 92 0.92 3.54 1.09
C ASN A 92 0.91 4.90 0.36
N ALA A 93 1.50 5.90 1.00
CA ALA A 93 1.64 7.25 0.45
C ALA A 93 3.02 7.53 -0.16
N SER A 94 3.83 6.49 -0.38
CA SER A 94 5.17 6.66 -0.95
C SER A 94 5.08 7.25 -2.36
N VAL A 95 6.03 8.14 -2.68
CA VAL A 95 6.12 8.81 -3.98
C VAL A 95 7.16 8.12 -4.83
N TYR A 96 6.78 7.81 -6.06
CA TYR A 96 7.61 7.21 -7.08
C TYR A 96 7.65 8.13 -8.29
N GLU A 97 8.64 7.92 -9.15
CA GLU A 97 8.74 8.58 -10.44
C GLU A 97 9.18 7.58 -11.52
N PRO A 98 8.74 7.75 -12.78
CA PRO A 98 9.18 6.92 -13.88
C PRO A 98 10.69 7.04 -14.11
N THR A 99 11.35 5.92 -14.43
CA THR A 99 12.76 5.91 -14.85
C THR A 99 12.93 6.48 -16.27
N ASP A 100 11.91 6.36 -17.12
CA ASP A 100 11.80 7.03 -18.41
C ASP A 100 10.50 7.87 -18.49
N VAL A 101 10.64 9.16 -18.21
CA VAL A 101 9.54 10.13 -18.27
C VAL A 101 8.97 10.27 -19.69
N ALA A 102 9.80 10.20 -20.73
CA ALA A 102 9.35 10.37 -22.11
C ALA A 102 8.51 9.17 -22.58
N ALA A 103 8.87 7.96 -22.15
CA ALA A 103 8.05 6.77 -22.34
C ALA A 103 6.74 6.85 -21.54
N ALA A 104 6.82 7.23 -20.26
CA ALA A 104 5.66 7.38 -19.40
C ALA A 104 4.61 8.35 -19.95
N ARG A 105 5.03 9.49 -20.54
CA ARG A 105 4.11 10.47 -21.17
C ARG A 105 3.28 9.89 -22.33
N LYS A 106 3.75 8.80 -22.94
CA LYS A 106 3.06 8.09 -24.04
C LYS A 106 2.17 6.95 -23.54
N LYS A 107 2.25 6.58 -22.26
CA LYS A 107 1.39 5.53 -21.65
C LYS A 107 -0.08 5.97 -21.73
N ARG A 108 -0.95 5.03 -22.09
CA ARG A 108 -2.37 5.25 -22.30
C ARG A 108 -3.17 4.62 -21.18
N PHE A 109 -4.07 5.40 -20.58
CA PHE A 109 -4.99 4.98 -19.52
C PHE A 109 -6.41 5.18 -20.03
N GLY A 110 -7.03 4.10 -20.53
CA GLY A 110 -8.31 4.15 -21.22
C GLY A 110 -8.25 4.98 -22.52
N ALA A 111 -9.09 6.00 -22.63
CA ALA A 111 -9.16 6.83 -23.84
C ALA A 111 -8.04 7.88 -23.96
N LYS A 112 -7.40 8.25 -22.83
CA LYS A 112 -6.47 9.38 -22.73
C LYS A 112 -5.04 8.93 -22.45
N THR A 113 -4.09 9.77 -22.82
CA THR A 113 -2.65 9.61 -22.54
C THR A 113 -2.23 10.40 -21.29
N VAL A 114 -1.07 10.06 -20.72
CA VAL A 114 -0.47 10.86 -19.63
C VAL A 114 -0.21 12.30 -20.08
N ALA A 115 0.15 12.54 -21.34
CA ALA A 115 0.30 13.90 -21.88
C ALA A 115 -0.98 14.74 -21.78
N GLU A 116 -2.15 14.11 -21.88
CA GLU A 116 -3.45 14.79 -21.74
C GLU A 116 -3.88 14.95 -20.27
N TRP A 117 -3.46 14.04 -19.38
CA TRP A 117 -3.76 14.10 -17.94
C TRP A 117 -2.80 14.99 -17.15
N GLY A 118 -1.56 15.12 -17.61
CA GLY A 118 -0.47 15.76 -16.87
C GLY A 118 0.24 14.83 -15.87
N GLU A 119 -0.34 13.68 -15.54
CA GLU A 119 0.18 12.72 -14.57
C GLU A 119 -0.27 11.27 -14.87
N ILE A 120 0.31 10.29 -14.17
CA ILE A 120 -0.08 8.87 -14.25
C ILE A 120 -1.22 8.61 -13.24
N PRO A 121 -2.44 8.28 -13.68
CA PRO A 121 -3.62 8.28 -12.80
C PRO A 121 -3.57 7.23 -11.68
N TYR A 122 -3.08 6.01 -11.95
CA TYR A 122 -2.91 4.95 -10.95
C TYR A 122 -1.86 3.94 -11.43
N VAL A 123 -1.26 3.23 -10.47
CA VAL A 123 -0.37 2.08 -10.70
C VAL A 123 -0.60 1.04 -9.62
N PHE A 124 -0.34 -0.22 -9.95
CA PHE A 124 -0.37 -1.34 -9.01
C PHE A 124 0.99 -1.57 -8.35
N GLU A 125 1.03 -2.21 -7.17
CA GLU A 125 2.29 -2.51 -6.47
C GLU A 125 3.27 -3.29 -7.34
N HIS A 126 2.81 -4.28 -8.10
CA HIS A 126 3.67 -5.07 -8.99
C HIS A 126 4.29 -4.26 -10.14
N GLU A 127 3.68 -3.15 -10.56
CA GLU A 127 4.30 -2.24 -11.54
C GLU A 127 5.45 -1.46 -10.89
N LEU A 128 5.34 -1.12 -9.61
CA LEU A 128 6.39 -0.43 -8.85
C LEU A 128 7.59 -1.33 -8.50
N GLU A 129 7.41 -2.65 -8.53
CA GLU A 129 8.50 -3.62 -8.37
C GLU A 129 9.32 -3.82 -9.66
N SER A 130 8.88 -3.25 -10.79
CA SER A 130 9.61 -3.25 -12.05
C SER A 130 10.72 -2.19 -12.10
N ASP A 131 11.51 -2.18 -13.18
CA ASP A 131 12.51 -1.15 -13.47
C ASP A 131 11.91 0.13 -14.10
N GLU A 132 10.58 0.18 -14.30
CA GLU A 132 9.88 1.34 -14.86
C GLU A 132 9.78 2.51 -13.87
N TYR A 133 9.91 2.27 -12.57
CA TYR A 133 9.72 3.26 -11.52
C TYR A 133 10.86 3.22 -10.49
N ARG A 134 11.20 4.40 -9.96
CA ARG A 134 12.10 4.55 -8.81
C ARG A 134 11.39 5.18 -7.63
N LEU A 135 11.70 4.74 -6.43
CA LEU A 135 11.22 5.34 -5.19
C LEU A 135 11.89 6.70 -4.99
N ALA A 136 11.11 7.77 -5.05
CA ALA A 136 11.57 9.12 -4.77
C ALA A 136 11.55 9.40 -3.26
N ARG A 137 10.44 9.01 -2.59
CA ARG A 137 10.31 9.14 -1.13
C ARG A 137 9.42 8.04 -0.55
N GLU A 138 9.96 7.33 0.44
CA GLU A 138 9.20 6.37 1.23
C GLU A 138 8.24 7.09 2.18
N PHE A 139 7.01 6.60 2.28
CA PHE A 139 6.11 6.97 3.35
C PHE A 139 6.39 6.17 4.61
N THR A 140 6.72 6.88 5.69
CA THR A 140 7.01 6.29 7.00
C THR A 140 6.05 6.86 8.04
N PRO A 141 4.90 6.21 8.31
CA PRO A 141 3.98 6.69 9.34
C PRO A 141 4.63 6.62 10.73
N SER A 142 4.34 7.61 11.58
CA SER A 142 4.82 7.62 12.96
C SER A 142 4.02 6.65 13.83
N CYS A 143 4.72 5.85 14.64
CA CYS A 143 4.10 4.92 15.57
C CYS A 143 3.28 5.68 16.62
N PRO A 144 1.98 5.38 16.78
CA PRO A 144 1.14 6.08 17.76
C PRO A 144 1.52 5.77 19.21
N LYS A 145 2.29 4.70 19.47
CA LYS A 145 2.74 4.35 20.83
C LYS A 145 4.06 5.00 21.24
N CYS A 146 5.00 5.20 20.31
CA CYS A 146 6.35 5.63 20.66
C CYS A 146 6.97 6.69 19.76
N GLY A 147 6.27 7.13 18.71
CA GLY A 147 6.73 8.16 17.77
C GLY A 147 7.73 7.67 16.72
N GLU A 148 8.29 6.47 16.86
CA GLU A 148 9.24 5.89 15.89
C GLU A 148 8.60 5.70 14.52
N GLY A 149 9.37 5.90 13.45
CA GLY A 149 8.93 5.57 12.09
C GLY A 149 8.60 4.08 11.95
N MET A 150 7.47 3.77 11.31
CA MET A 150 7.04 2.40 11.06
C MET A 150 7.43 1.94 9.66
N HIS A 151 7.77 0.66 9.52
CA HIS A 151 8.18 0.06 8.24
C HIS A 151 7.10 -0.85 7.70
N THR A 152 6.96 -0.88 6.37
CA THR A 152 5.98 -1.73 5.71
C THR A 152 6.46 -3.19 5.60
N HIS A 153 5.52 -4.13 5.69
CA HIS A 153 5.71 -5.49 5.20
C HIS A 153 5.04 -5.62 3.83
N GLN A 154 5.68 -6.31 2.88
CA GLN A 154 5.02 -6.61 1.60
C GLN A 154 3.72 -7.38 1.83
N SER A 155 2.61 -6.91 1.24
CA SER A 155 1.27 -7.47 1.44
C SER A 155 1.21 -8.97 1.13
N HIS A 156 1.89 -9.38 0.05
CA HIS A 156 2.01 -10.79 -0.35
C HIS A 156 2.78 -11.65 0.68
N ALA A 157 3.76 -11.07 1.37
CA ALA A 157 4.51 -11.74 2.43
C ALA A 157 3.69 -11.91 3.72
N VAL A 158 2.72 -11.01 3.98
CA VAL A 158 1.76 -11.15 5.08
C VAL A 158 0.74 -12.26 4.77
N LYS A 159 0.24 -12.34 3.53
CA LYS A 159 -0.74 -13.34 3.09
C LYS A 159 -0.23 -14.78 3.10
N ASN A 160 0.98 -15.02 2.59
CA ASN A 160 1.49 -16.39 2.36
C ASN A 160 2.19 -17.06 3.56
N GLY A 161 2.20 -16.42 4.73
CA GLY A 161 2.75 -17.03 5.95
C GLY A 161 2.85 -16.13 7.19
N GLY A 162 2.17 -14.97 7.22
CA GLY A 162 2.60 -13.82 8.03
C GLY A 162 1.90 -13.56 9.36
N ALA A 163 0.88 -14.31 9.77
CA ALA A 163 0.23 -14.06 11.06
C ALA A 163 1.21 -14.23 12.25
N ALA A 164 2.11 -15.19 12.14
CA ALA A 164 3.16 -15.47 13.12
C ALA A 164 4.26 -14.40 13.16
N LYS A 165 4.35 -13.53 12.14
CA LYS A 165 5.34 -12.43 12.11
C LYS A 165 4.82 -11.18 12.83
N LEU A 166 3.52 -11.05 13.01
CA LEU A 166 2.90 -9.89 13.65
C LEU A 166 2.72 -10.12 15.15
N LYS A 167 3.45 -9.35 15.96
CA LYS A 167 3.28 -9.34 17.43
C LYS A 167 1.90 -8.80 17.77
N CYS A 168 1.16 -9.48 18.64
CA CYS A 168 -0.14 -8.99 19.08
C CYS A 168 0.01 -7.58 19.68
N PRO A 169 -0.73 -6.56 19.19
CA PRO A 169 -0.59 -5.19 19.70
C PRO A 169 -1.09 -5.03 21.14
N HIS A 170 -1.83 -6.02 21.65
CA HIS A 170 -2.37 -6.06 23.01
C HIS A 170 -1.45 -6.80 24.01
N CYS A 171 -0.96 -8.00 23.69
CA CYS A 171 -0.16 -8.82 24.62
C CYS A 171 1.30 -9.04 24.20
N GLY A 172 1.70 -8.63 22.99
CA GLY A 172 3.05 -8.80 22.44
C GLY A 172 3.39 -10.19 21.92
N ALA A 173 2.51 -11.18 22.10
CA ALA A 173 2.74 -12.56 21.64
C ALA A 173 2.81 -12.66 20.11
N SER A 174 3.68 -13.54 19.60
CA SER A 174 3.81 -13.85 18.17
C SER A 174 3.09 -15.16 17.80
N ASN A 175 1.90 -15.35 18.37
CA ASN A 175 1.05 -16.53 18.16
C ASN A 175 -0.31 -16.09 17.60
N GLY A 176 -0.28 -15.49 16.40
CA GLY A 176 -1.48 -15.04 15.69
C GLY A 176 -1.85 -15.96 14.53
N SER A 177 -3.14 -16.01 14.18
CA SER A 177 -3.63 -16.51 12.90
C SER A 177 -4.16 -15.36 12.03
N LEU A 178 -4.12 -15.57 10.72
CA LEU A 178 -4.75 -14.70 9.73
C LEU A 178 -5.73 -15.56 8.93
N GLU A 179 -6.97 -15.15 8.92
CA GLU A 179 -8.04 -15.83 8.19
C GLU A 179 -8.59 -14.90 7.12
N PHE A 180 -8.72 -15.41 5.89
CA PHE A 180 -9.41 -14.66 4.85
C PHE A 180 -10.88 -14.51 5.24
N PHE A 181 -11.38 -13.27 5.21
CA PHE A 181 -12.71 -12.92 5.66
C PHE A 181 -13.59 -12.34 4.54
N GLY A 182 -13.00 -11.82 3.46
CA GLY A 182 -13.74 -11.36 2.30
C GLY A 182 -12.92 -10.44 1.39
N CYS A 183 -13.62 -9.74 0.49
CA CYS A 183 -13.05 -8.74 -0.39
C CYS A 183 -13.69 -7.38 -0.14
N TRP A 184 -12.94 -6.28 -0.31
CA TRP A 184 -13.41 -4.91 -0.07
C TRP A 184 -13.04 -3.95 -1.21
N ASP A 185 -13.72 -2.80 -1.20
CA ASP A 185 -13.61 -1.70 -2.18
C ASP A 185 -13.14 -0.38 -1.58
#